data_AF-A0A7S3V1D5-F1
#
_entry.id   AF-A0A7S3V1D5-F1
#
_cell.length_a   1.000
_cell.length_b   1.000
_cell.length_c   1.000
_cell.angle_alpha   90.00
_cell.angle_beta   90.00
_cell.angle_gamma   90.00
#
_symmetry.space_group_name_H-M   'P 1'
#
loop_
_entity.id
_entity.type
_entity.pdbx_description
1 polymer ?
#
loop_
_entity_poly.entity_id
_entity_poly.type
_entity_poly.pdbx_seq_one_letter_code
_entity_poly.pdbx_strand_id
1 'polypeptide(L)'
;MKQGAVESFTTDWLGLFQMAAYFAILIASFVTIIKLTPIWSGIKLARANRHGTVYFPVCCLLVQSVLSLLYTWYYIFKFVVEDIARFETFDEWLEKGEMFFNAYVMVAGSEGRWVWTSGLLFWVLIGVSYMTYESKRLKIRYTWAYVVVGFLGAISVSFTLFYSHVLIKEYLIVVHNSESVGKAKSENEKKGTGANAKDSINLPLLLVVCVIGGFAATVKMPLSLQVGNKLEFNICLLIVHGILFAPAVFCAPTFQSALENNSASYGRPLSSGLLNYLKILSLFCCLAYYVYVFSFYKKYINLEDLSAGFDFFNATRDLIGEISLNSCQISITADLFSTTLATMVLITSETDSLRNQILFIFGCILCSPAVATGIYLIHRETFPAIERAYLIPAVKKQN
;
A
#
# COMPACT_ATOMS: atom_id res chain seq x y z
N MET A 1 9.53 -6.67 51.00
CA MET A 1 9.25 -5.30 50.48
C MET A 1 10.28 -4.77 49.47
N LYS A 2 11.48 -5.37 49.27
CA LYS A 2 12.46 -4.86 48.27
C LYS A 2 12.42 -5.52 46.88
N GLN A 3 11.73 -6.65 46.69
CA GLN A 3 11.62 -7.31 45.38
C GLN A 3 10.58 -6.64 44.45
N GLY A 4 9.43 -6.21 44.98
CA GLY A 4 8.38 -5.59 44.15
C GLY A 4 8.74 -4.24 43.52
N ALA A 5 9.65 -3.47 44.13
CA ALA A 5 10.07 -2.16 43.60
C ALA A 5 11.09 -2.26 42.45
N VAL A 6 11.79 -3.41 42.32
CA VAL A 6 12.74 -3.63 41.23
C VAL A 6 12.00 -4.18 40.00
N GLU A 7 11.01 -5.04 40.20
CA GLU A 7 10.17 -5.54 39.10
C GLU A 7 9.35 -4.42 38.46
N SER A 8 8.71 -3.55 39.25
CA SER A 8 7.94 -2.41 38.70
C SER A 8 8.82 -1.41 37.94
N PHE A 9 10.07 -1.20 38.40
CA PHE A 9 10.98 -0.28 37.70
C PHE A 9 11.37 -0.82 36.32
N THR A 10 11.54 -2.13 36.15
CA THR A 10 12.00 -2.71 34.87
C THR A 10 10.92 -2.75 33.79
N THR A 11 9.64 -2.87 34.17
CA THR A 11 8.50 -2.93 33.24
C THR A 11 8.23 -1.59 32.56
N ASP A 12 8.35 -0.48 33.31
CA ASP A 12 8.02 0.86 32.83
C ASP A 12 8.98 1.34 31.72
N TRP A 13 10.29 1.06 31.88
CA TRP A 13 11.30 1.41 30.88
C TRP A 13 11.16 0.61 29.59
N LEU A 14 10.68 -0.64 29.67
CA LEU A 14 10.51 -1.48 28.49
C LEU A 14 9.39 -0.94 27.58
N GLY A 15 8.25 -0.56 28.16
CA GLY A 15 7.13 0.02 27.41
C GLY A 15 7.51 1.34 26.73
N LEU A 16 8.15 2.25 27.48
CA LEU A 16 8.66 3.52 26.94
C LEU A 16 9.69 3.30 25.83
N PHE A 17 10.60 2.35 26.00
CA PHE A 17 11.60 2.00 24.99
C PHE A 17 10.95 1.46 23.71
N GLN A 18 9.95 0.58 23.82
CA GLN A 18 9.22 0.03 22.67
C GLN A 18 8.50 1.14 21.89
N MET A 19 7.82 2.06 22.60
CA MET A 19 7.17 3.20 21.99
C MET A 19 8.18 4.13 21.30
N ALA A 20 9.28 4.47 21.97
CA ALA A 20 10.34 5.30 21.40
C ALA A 20 10.97 4.66 20.17
N ALA A 21 11.24 3.35 20.21
CA ALA A 21 11.80 2.59 19.08
C ALA A 21 10.84 2.58 17.89
N TYR A 22 9.54 2.38 18.13
CA TYR A 22 8.49 2.43 17.10
C TYR A 22 8.49 3.79 16.38
N PHE A 23 8.48 4.91 17.12
CA PHE A 23 8.50 6.25 16.52
C PHE A 23 9.84 6.56 15.85
N ALA A 24 10.96 6.14 16.43
CA ALA A 24 12.29 6.33 15.84
C ALA A 24 12.39 5.64 14.47
N ILE A 25 11.92 4.39 14.38
CA ILE A 25 11.87 3.63 13.11
C ILE A 25 10.97 4.35 12.10
N LEU A 26 9.76 4.75 12.51
CA LEU A 26 8.82 5.43 11.63
C LEU A 26 9.39 6.75 11.08
N ILE A 27 9.95 7.60 11.95
CA ILE A 27 10.57 8.87 11.57
C ILE A 27 11.77 8.63 10.65
N ALA A 28 12.63 7.67 10.97
CA ALA A 28 13.77 7.32 10.14
C ALA A 28 13.34 6.87 8.73
N SER A 29 12.26 6.09 8.62
CA SER A 29 11.68 5.68 7.34
C SER A 29 11.10 6.86 6.56
N PHE A 30 10.39 7.78 7.21
CA PHE A 30 9.92 9.03 6.57
C PHE A 30 11.08 9.88 6.05
N VAL A 31 12.11 10.09 6.87
CA VAL A 31 13.31 10.85 6.47
C VAL A 31 14.01 10.16 5.29
N THR A 32 14.10 8.84 5.30
CA THR A 32 14.65 8.03 4.20
C THR A 32 13.87 8.29 2.90
N ILE A 33 12.54 8.22 2.95
CA ILE A 33 11.69 8.49 1.79
C ILE A 33 11.87 9.95 1.33
N ILE A 34 11.76 10.93 2.22
CA ILE A 34 11.79 12.36 1.83
C ILE A 34 13.16 12.78 1.28
N LYS A 35 14.26 12.32 1.88
CA LYS A 35 15.62 12.76 1.50
C LYS A 35 16.23 11.96 0.37
N LEU A 36 16.01 10.65 0.33
CA LEU A 36 16.74 9.76 -0.59
C LEU A 36 15.95 9.43 -1.86
N THR A 37 14.72 9.92 -1.98
CA THR A 37 13.91 9.74 -3.20
C THR A 37 14.00 10.97 -4.10
N PRO A 38 14.02 10.80 -5.43
CA PRO A 38 14.11 11.89 -6.39
C PRO A 38 12.77 12.63 -6.58
N ILE A 39 11.81 12.48 -5.66
CA ILE A 39 10.46 13.07 -5.80
C ILE A 39 10.58 14.59 -6.01
N TRP A 40 11.37 15.27 -5.17
CA TRP A 40 11.53 16.73 -5.24
C TRP A 40 12.23 17.20 -6.51
N SER A 41 13.31 16.52 -6.92
CA SER A 41 14.01 16.85 -8.17
C SER A 41 13.14 16.60 -9.39
N GLY A 42 12.36 15.51 -9.37
CA GLY A 42 11.43 15.17 -10.44
C GLY A 42 10.28 16.16 -10.56
N ILE A 43 9.70 16.62 -9.45
CA ILE A 43 8.66 17.65 -9.45
C ILE A 43 9.19 18.97 -10.04
N LYS A 44 10.40 19.39 -9.63
CA LYS A 44 11.03 20.60 -10.18
C LYS A 44 11.21 20.49 -11.70
N LEU A 45 11.66 19.33 -12.18
CA LEU A 45 11.85 19.08 -13.61
C LEU A 45 10.52 19.01 -14.37
N ALA A 46 9.53 18.28 -13.87
CA ALA A 46 8.20 18.17 -14.47
C ALA A 46 7.51 19.55 -14.58
N ARG A 47 7.66 20.38 -13.54
CA ARG A 47 7.19 21.77 -13.53
C ARG A 47 7.92 22.63 -14.55
N ALA A 48 9.26 22.55 -14.58
CA ALA A 48 10.08 23.33 -15.52
C ALA A 48 9.72 23.03 -16.98
N ASN A 49 9.48 21.76 -17.30
CA ASN A 49 9.13 21.30 -18.63
C ASN A 49 7.62 21.40 -18.94
N ARG A 50 6.81 22.03 -18.07
CA ARG A 50 5.35 22.18 -18.19
C ARG A 50 4.60 20.86 -18.48
N HIS A 51 5.10 19.73 -17.99
CA HIS A 51 4.42 18.43 -18.10
C HIS A 51 3.33 18.31 -17.04
N GLY A 52 2.19 18.96 -17.29
CA GLY A 52 1.01 18.91 -16.42
C GLY A 52 0.53 17.48 -16.13
N THR A 53 0.71 16.55 -17.07
CA THR A 53 0.30 15.15 -16.97
C THR A 53 1.02 14.36 -15.86
N VAL A 54 2.24 14.76 -15.49
CA VAL A 54 2.98 14.14 -14.37
C VAL A 54 2.94 15.02 -13.12
N TYR A 55 3.10 16.33 -13.31
CA TYR A 55 3.16 17.28 -12.19
C TYR A 55 1.87 17.27 -11.36
N PHE A 56 0.70 17.36 -12.02
CA PHE A 56 -0.57 17.46 -11.31
C PHE A 56 -0.89 16.19 -10.49
N PRO A 57 -0.84 14.96 -11.04
CA PRO A 57 -1.08 13.75 -10.26
C PRO A 57 -0.12 13.57 -9.09
N VAL A 58 1.17 13.86 -9.27
CA VAL A 58 2.17 13.79 -8.18
C VAL A 58 1.82 14.78 -7.07
N CYS A 59 1.43 16.02 -7.39
CA CYS A 59 0.98 16.98 -6.40
C CYS A 59 -0.28 16.51 -5.66
N CYS A 60 -1.27 15.96 -6.38
CA CYS A 60 -2.47 15.39 -5.76
C CYS A 60 -2.12 14.27 -4.77
N LEU A 61 -1.26 13.34 -5.16
CA LEU A 61 -0.81 12.25 -4.30
C LEU A 61 -0.04 12.75 -3.07
N LEU A 62 0.80 13.79 -3.20
CA LEU A 62 1.51 14.38 -2.06
C LEU A 62 0.57 15.12 -1.10
N VAL A 63 -0.40 15.86 -1.62
CA VAL A 63 -1.43 16.49 -0.77
C VAL A 63 -2.23 15.40 -0.04
N GLN A 64 -2.62 14.36 -0.77
CA GLN A 64 -3.33 13.23 -0.21
C GLN A 64 -2.52 12.49 0.86
N SER A 65 -1.20 12.34 0.70
CA SER A 65 -0.34 11.72 1.71
C SER A 65 -0.32 12.52 3.01
N VAL A 66 -0.24 13.86 2.92
CA VAL A 66 -0.30 14.74 4.10
C VAL A 66 -1.66 14.65 4.77
N LEU A 67 -2.75 14.74 4.00
CA LEU A 67 -4.10 14.65 4.54
C LEU A 67 -4.36 13.29 5.21
N SER A 68 -3.89 12.21 4.60
CA SER A 68 -4.04 10.86 5.16
C SER A 68 -3.23 10.71 6.45
N LEU A 69 -2.01 11.27 6.52
CA LEU A 69 -1.21 11.26 7.73
C LEU A 69 -1.93 11.99 8.87
N LEU A 70 -2.40 13.22 8.61
CA LEU A 70 -3.10 14.02 9.60
C LEU A 70 -4.38 13.33 10.08
N TYR A 71 -5.17 12.78 9.16
CA TYR A 71 -6.43 12.13 9.47
C TYR A 71 -6.22 10.83 10.27
N THR A 72 -5.37 9.92 9.79
CA THR A 72 -5.08 8.64 10.45
C THR A 72 -4.50 8.87 11.85
N TRP A 73 -3.52 9.78 12.00
CA TRP A 73 -2.94 10.05 13.31
C TRP A 73 -3.89 10.75 14.27
N TYR A 74 -4.77 11.63 13.78
CA TYR A 74 -5.81 12.22 14.63
C TYR A 74 -6.67 11.14 15.30
N TYR A 75 -7.12 10.13 14.54
CA TYR A 75 -7.93 9.05 15.10
C TYR A 75 -7.13 8.05 15.94
N ILE A 76 -5.86 7.80 15.61
CA ILE A 76 -4.96 7.02 16.47
C ILE A 76 -4.80 7.71 17.82
N PHE A 77 -4.47 9.00 17.86
CA PHE A 77 -4.34 9.73 19.13
C PHE A 77 -5.65 9.76 19.90
N LYS A 78 -6.78 9.97 19.21
CA LYS A 78 -8.11 9.89 19.84
C LYS A 78 -8.33 8.53 20.49
N PHE A 79 -8.01 7.43 19.79
CA PHE A 79 -8.09 6.08 20.35
C PHE A 79 -7.15 5.89 21.55
N VAL A 80 -5.90 6.36 21.48
CA VAL A 80 -4.95 6.25 22.61
C VAL A 80 -5.51 6.94 23.86
N VAL A 81 -6.09 8.14 23.70
CA VAL A 81 -6.74 8.85 24.81
C VAL A 81 -7.94 8.06 25.36
N GLU A 82 -8.78 7.51 24.46
CA GLU A 82 -9.92 6.66 24.83
C GLU A 82 -9.49 5.36 25.54
N ASP A 83 -8.36 4.77 25.17
CA ASP A 83 -7.82 3.54 25.77
C ASP A 83 -7.14 3.82 27.12
N ILE A 84 -6.37 4.91 27.25
CA ILE A 84 -5.79 5.37 28.53
C ILE A 84 -6.89 5.61 29.57
N ALA A 85 -8.00 6.24 29.16
CA ALA A 85 -9.11 6.56 30.06
C ALA A 85 -9.82 5.33 30.67
N ARG A 86 -9.49 4.11 30.23
CA ARG A 86 -9.99 2.84 30.80
C ARG A 86 -9.25 2.40 32.04
N PHE A 87 -8.10 3.01 32.33
CA PHE A 87 -7.23 2.68 33.46
C PHE A 87 -7.26 3.83 34.47
N GLU A 88 -7.01 3.54 35.74
CA GLU A 88 -7.05 4.57 36.78
C GLU A 88 -5.87 5.55 36.65
N THR A 89 -4.73 5.06 36.16
CA THR A 89 -3.50 5.83 36.00
C THR A 89 -2.82 5.52 34.67
N PHE A 90 -1.97 6.46 34.22
CA PHE A 90 -1.15 6.26 33.03
C PHE A 90 -0.13 5.12 33.20
N ASP A 91 0.43 4.96 34.39
CA ASP A 91 1.39 3.89 34.69
C ASP A 91 0.72 2.51 34.59
N GLU A 92 -0.51 2.39 35.08
CA GLU A 92 -1.29 1.16 34.93
C GLU A 92 -1.59 0.87 33.45
N TRP A 93 -1.91 1.90 32.64
CA TRP A 93 -2.06 1.74 31.20
C TRP A 93 -0.74 1.33 30.52
N LEU A 94 0.42 1.86 30.93
CA LEU A 94 1.70 1.43 30.39
C LEU A 94 2.04 -0.02 30.71
N GLU A 95 1.69 -0.49 31.92
CA GLU A 95 1.98 -1.84 32.37
C GLU A 95 1.01 -2.88 31.77
N LYS A 96 -0.28 -2.56 31.74
CA LYS A 96 -1.36 -3.51 31.41
C LYS A 96 -2.04 -3.23 30.07
N GLY A 97 -1.85 -2.04 29.51
CA GLY A 97 -2.50 -1.60 28.29
C GLY A 97 -1.99 -2.38 27.08
N GLU A 98 -2.93 -2.95 26.33
CA GLU A 98 -2.63 -3.72 25.13
C GLU A 98 -3.13 -2.98 23.90
N MET A 99 -2.66 -1.75 23.73
CA MET A 99 -3.17 -0.78 22.74
C MET A 99 -3.40 -1.41 21.36
N PHE A 100 -2.43 -2.15 20.82
CA PHE A 100 -2.56 -2.78 19.50
C PHE A 100 -3.60 -3.91 19.49
N PHE A 101 -3.63 -4.77 20.49
CA PHE A 101 -4.64 -5.83 20.57
C PHE A 101 -6.04 -5.23 20.70
N ASN A 102 -6.22 -4.24 21.57
CA ASN A 102 -7.47 -3.52 21.77
C ASN A 102 -7.94 -2.83 20.49
N ALA A 103 -7.04 -2.18 19.74
CA ALA A 103 -7.37 -1.58 18.45
C ALA A 103 -7.90 -2.62 17.45
N TYR A 104 -7.27 -3.79 17.38
CA TYR A 104 -7.73 -4.86 16.49
C TYR A 104 -9.05 -5.50 16.93
N VAL A 105 -9.26 -5.70 18.23
CA VAL A 105 -10.58 -6.11 18.76
C VAL A 105 -11.65 -5.09 18.37
N MET A 106 -11.32 -3.79 18.38
CA MET A 106 -12.25 -2.75 17.95
C MET A 106 -12.59 -2.81 16.47
N VAL A 107 -11.68 -3.21 15.58
CA VAL A 107 -11.93 -3.20 14.13
C VAL A 107 -12.27 -4.56 13.52
N ALA A 108 -12.15 -5.63 14.32
CA ALA A 108 -12.44 -6.99 13.89
C ALA A 108 -13.48 -7.70 14.78
N GLY A 109 -13.99 -7.02 15.82
CA GLY A 109 -14.91 -7.59 16.81
C GLY A 109 -16.35 -7.80 16.34
N SER A 110 -16.76 -7.28 15.18
CA SER A 110 -18.03 -7.62 14.53
C SER A 110 -17.82 -7.95 13.07
N GLU A 111 -18.76 -8.70 12.48
CA GLU A 111 -18.74 -9.03 11.06
C GLU A 111 -18.72 -7.77 10.18
N GLY A 112 -19.51 -6.75 10.51
CA GLY A 112 -19.55 -5.48 9.77
C GLY A 112 -18.22 -4.71 9.83
N ARG A 113 -17.60 -4.64 11.01
CA ARG A 113 -16.25 -4.04 11.19
C ARG A 113 -15.19 -4.83 10.42
N TRP A 114 -15.29 -6.16 10.46
CA TRP A 114 -14.38 -7.04 9.74
C TRP A 114 -14.49 -6.89 8.21
N VAL A 115 -15.66 -6.60 7.65
CA VAL A 115 -15.78 -6.30 6.21
C VAL A 115 -14.82 -5.17 5.82
N TRP A 116 -14.86 -4.04 6.52
CA TRP A 116 -13.97 -2.91 6.24
C TRP A 116 -12.48 -3.25 6.46
N THR A 117 -12.17 -3.89 7.58
CA THR A 117 -10.80 -4.27 7.94
C THR A 117 -10.20 -5.28 6.96
N SER A 118 -10.95 -6.32 6.59
CA SER A 118 -10.51 -7.32 5.62
C SER A 118 -10.28 -6.71 4.24
N GLY A 119 -11.09 -5.72 3.83
CA GLY A 119 -10.88 -4.98 2.59
C GLY A 119 -9.49 -4.32 2.52
N LEU A 120 -9.04 -3.73 3.63
CA LEU A 120 -7.71 -3.13 3.72
C LEU A 120 -6.62 -4.20 3.75
N LEU A 121 -6.76 -5.23 4.59
CA LEU A 121 -5.76 -6.29 4.75
C LEU A 121 -5.53 -7.08 3.45
N PHE A 122 -6.59 -7.43 2.73
CA PHE A 122 -6.45 -8.09 1.43
C PHE A 122 -5.80 -7.19 0.39
N TRP A 123 -6.10 -5.89 0.41
CA TRP A 123 -5.44 -4.96 -0.50
C TRP A 123 -3.95 -4.80 -0.19
N VAL A 124 -3.54 -4.78 1.09
CA VAL A 124 -2.13 -4.71 1.48
C VAL A 124 -1.31 -5.83 0.86
N LEU A 125 -1.85 -7.05 0.75
CA LEU A 125 -1.18 -8.17 0.06
C LEU A 125 -0.83 -7.83 -1.39
N ILE A 126 -1.80 -7.26 -2.12
CA ILE A 126 -1.63 -6.83 -3.51
C ILE A 126 -0.66 -5.65 -3.56
N GLY A 127 -0.85 -4.67 -2.68
CA GLY A 127 -0.13 -3.43 -2.70
C GLY A 127 1.36 -3.61 -2.40
N VAL A 128 1.72 -4.39 -1.39
CA VAL A 128 3.13 -4.67 -1.06
C VAL A 128 3.79 -5.49 -2.18
N SER A 129 3.04 -6.41 -2.79
CA SER A 129 3.49 -7.14 -3.96
C SER A 129 3.76 -6.21 -5.15
N TYR A 130 2.85 -5.24 -5.38
CA TYR A 130 3.02 -4.19 -6.38
C TYR A 130 4.23 -3.30 -6.09
N MET A 131 4.41 -2.86 -4.83
CA MET A 131 5.58 -2.05 -4.45
C MET A 131 6.88 -2.78 -4.73
N THR A 132 6.94 -4.07 -4.39
CA THR A 132 8.12 -4.91 -4.63
C THR A 132 8.38 -5.06 -6.13
N TYR A 133 7.33 -5.33 -6.92
CA TYR A 133 7.40 -5.42 -8.37
C TYR A 133 7.94 -4.13 -9.01
N GLU A 134 7.30 -3.01 -8.72
CA GLU A 134 7.67 -1.70 -9.27
C GLU A 134 9.05 -1.27 -8.82
N SER A 135 9.42 -1.57 -7.58
CA SER A 135 10.74 -1.20 -7.09
C SER A 135 11.85 -1.91 -7.84
N LYS A 136 11.66 -3.19 -8.17
CA LYS A 136 12.60 -3.91 -9.01
C LYS A 136 12.61 -3.38 -10.44
N ARG A 137 11.43 -3.14 -11.03
CA ARG A 137 11.28 -2.64 -12.41
C ARG A 137 11.91 -1.26 -12.61
N LEU A 138 11.68 -0.35 -11.68
CA LEU A 138 12.14 1.04 -11.73
C LEU A 138 13.44 1.29 -10.96
N LYS A 139 14.03 0.25 -10.37
CA LYS A 139 15.18 0.34 -9.46
C LYS A 139 14.96 1.38 -8.35
N ILE A 140 13.76 1.42 -7.77
CA ILE A 140 13.45 2.25 -6.60
C ILE A 140 14.21 1.66 -5.40
N ARG A 141 14.99 2.51 -4.74
CA ARG A 141 15.74 2.15 -3.53
C ARG A 141 14.86 2.34 -2.30
N TYR A 142 15.20 1.62 -1.23
CA TYR A 142 14.56 1.75 0.09
C TYR A 142 13.07 1.43 0.09
N THR A 143 12.62 0.46 -0.71
CA THR A 143 11.22 -0.04 -0.72
C THR A 143 10.74 -0.43 0.69
N TRP A 144 11.63 -1.03 1.49
CA TRP A 144 11.37 -1.34 2.88
C TRP A 144 10.88 -0.13 3.68
N ALA A 145 11.39 1.09 3.42
CA ALA A 145 10.99 2.29 4.16
C ALA A 145 9.53 2.66 3.87
N TYR A 146 9.07 2.47 2.63
CA TYR A 146 7.65 2.62 2.30
C TYR A 146 6.81 1.60 3.04
N VAL A 147 7.21 0.33 3.05
CA VAL A 147 6.45 -0.71 3.75
C VAL A 147 6.41 -0.45 5.26
N VAL A 148 7.51 0.01 5.87
CA VAL A 148 7.53 0.42 7.29
C VAL A 148 6.60 1.59 7.56
N VAL A 149 6.64 2.65 6.74
CA VAL A 149 5.69 3.78 6.86
C VAL A 149 4.25 3.29 6.71
N GLY A 150 4.01 2.28 5.87
CA GLY A 150 2.69 1.72 5.67
C GLY A 150 2.17 0.95 6.88
N PHE A 151 3.00 0.08 7.45
CA PHE A 151 2.61 -0.75 8.59
C PHE A 151 2.65 -0.04 9.94
N LEU A 152 3.59 0.88 10.14
CA LEU A 152 3.73 1.59 11.41
C LEU A 152 3.06 2.97 11.36
N GLY A 153 3.04 3.66 10.22
CA GLY A 153 2.48 5.00 10.13
C GLY A 153 1.03 5.00 9.68
N ALA A 154 0.84 4.81 8.39
CA ALA A 154 -0.45 4.74 7.73
C ALA A 154 -0.23 4.21 6.31
N ILE A 155 -1.02 3.21 5.92
CA ILE A 155 -0.82 2.56 4.63
C ILE A 155 -1.18 3.50 3.47
N SER A 156 -2.18 4.34 3.65
CA SER A 156 -2.55 5.42 2.73
C SER A 156 -1.41 6.41 2.43
N VAL A 157 -0.62 6.77 3.45
CA VAL A 157 0.55 7.65 3.32
C VAL A 157 1.66 6.95 2.53
N SER A 158 1.91 5.69 2.84
CA SER A 158 2.94 4.90 2.15
C SER A 158 2.68 4.80 0.65
N PHE A 159 1.47 4.42 0.25
CA PHE A 159 1.14 4.20 -1.16
C PHE A 159 1.07 5.47 -1.98
N THR A 160 0.53 6.55 -1.42
CA THR A 160 0.53 7.86 -2.10
C THR A 160 1.95 8.37 -2.35
N LEU A 161 2.85 8.23 -1.37
CA LEU A 161 4.28 8.56 -1.54
C LEU A 161 4.96 7.61 -2.55
N PHE A 162 4.64 6.33 -2.53
CA PHE A 162 5.21 5.35 -3.45
C PHE A 162 4.76 5.58 -4.89
N TYR A 163 3.47 5.80 -5.15
CA TYR A 163 2.94 6.13 -6.47
C TYR A 163 3.54 7.43 -7.01
N SER A 164 3.73 8.43 -6.14
CA SER A 164 4.45 9.66 -6.51
C SER A 164 5.88 9.34 -7.00
N HIS A 165 6.59 8.44 -6.32
CA HIS A 165 7.93 8.02 -6.72
C HIS A 165 7.91 7.23 -8.04
N VAL A 166 6.94 6.32 -8.23
CA VAL A 166 6.77 5.56 -9.49
C VAL A 166 6.59 6.52 -10.67
N LEU A 167 5.64 7.46 -10.59
CA LEU A 167 5.37 8.44 -11.65
C LEU A 167 6.60 9.29 -11.98
N ILE A 168 7.30 9.78 -10.96
CA ILE A 168 8.53 10.56 -11.16
C ILE A 168 9.64 9.72 -11.80
N LYS A 169 9.81 8.46 -11.39
CA LYS A 169 10.83 7.58 -11.98
C LYS A 169 10.55 7.26 -13.44
N GLU A 170 9.30 6.96 -13.77
CA GLU A 170 8.89 6.75 -15.17
C GLU A 170 9.16 8.00 -16.01
N TYR A 171 8.79 9.18 -15.50
CA TYR A 171 9.06 10.44 -16.17
C TYR A 171 10.57 10.68 -16.42
N LEU A 172 11.41 10.47 -15.41
CA LEU A 172 12.86 10.66 -15.53
C LEU A 172 13.49 9.70 -16.56
N ILE A 173 13.01 8.46 -16.65
CA ILE A 173 13.49 7.49 -17.64
C ILE A 173 13.15 7.97 -19.06
N VAL A 174 11.93 8.49 -19.27
CA VAL A 174 11.51 8.98 -20.59
C VAL A 174 12.32 10.20 -21.02
N VAL A 175 12.54 11.16 -20.12
CA VAL A 175 13.38 12.35 -20.40
C VAL A 175 14.82 11.96 -20.72
N HIS A 176 15.41 11.04 -19.95
CA HIS A 176 16.79 10.61 -20.21
C HIS A 176 16.93 9.85 -21.55
N ASN A 177 15.93 9.04 -21.91
CA ASN A 177 15.94 8.31 -23.18
C ASN A 177 15.74 9.22 -24.38
N SER A 178 14.96 10.30 -24.26
CA SER A 178 14.79 11.25 -25.36
C SER A 178 16.07 12.05 -25.64
N GLU A 179 16.84 12.39 -24.60
CA GLU A 179 18.14 13.05 -24.75
C GLU A 179 19.23 12.15 -25.35
N SER A 180 19.23 10.85 -25.01
CA SER A 180 20.24 9.91 -25.50
C SER A 180 20.06 9.54 -26.98
N VAL A 181 18.81 9.43 -27.46
CA VAL A 181 18.51 9.20 -28.89
C VAL A 181 19.05 10.33 -29.77
N GLY A 182 19.12 11.56 -29.24
CA GLY A 182 19.72 12.69 -29.94
C GLY A 182 21.24 12.59 -30.13
N LYS A 183 21.95 11.84 -29.28
CA LYS A 183 23.42 11.70 -29.31
C LYS A 183 23.91 10.37 -29.88
N ALA A 184 23.12 9.30 -29.77
CA ALA A 184 23.52 7.94 -30.12
C ALA A 184 23.59 7.67 -31.64
N LYS A 185 23.18 8.60 -32.51
CA LYS A 185 23.33 8.45 -33.97
C LYS A 185 24.79 8.49 -34.46
N SER A 186 25.77 8.74 -33.59
CA SER A 186 27.17 8.96 -33.99
C SER A 186 28.15 7.82 -33.70
N GLU A 187 27.89 6.91 -32.74
CA GLU A 187 28.93 5.96 -32.32
C GLU A 187 28.39 4.57 -31.97
N ASN A 188 28.70 3.64 -32.88
CA ASN A 188 29.08 2.25 -32.62
C ASN A 188 28.04 1.19 -32.25
N GLU A 189 27.84 0.36 -33.27
CA GLU A 189 27.19 -0.95 -33.35
C GLU A 189 28.10 -2.11 -32.86
N LYS A 190 29.13 -1.86 -32.03
CA LYS A 190 30.11 -2.90 -31.69
C LYS A 190 30.07 -3.37 -30.24
N LYS A 191 29.68 -4.64 -30.12
CA LYS A 191 29.97 -5.63 -29.07
C LYS A 191 29.27 -5.45 -27.73
N GLY A 192 28.33 -6.37 -27.46
CA GLY A 192 27.87 -6.71 -26.12
C GLY A 192 27.71 -8.22 -25.99
N THR A 193 28.79 -8.89 -25.59
CA THR A 193 28.85 -10.30 -25.20
C THR A 193 27.97 -10.60 -23.99
N GLY A 194 27.25 -11.72 -24.07
CA GLY A 194 26.28 -12.18 -23.07
C GLY A 194 26.90 -12.39 -21.70
N ALA A 195 26.56 -11.50 -20.77
CA ALA A 195 26.76 -11.72 -19.35
C ALA A 195 25.64 -12.66 -18.86
N ASN A 196 26.01 -13.90 -18.54
CA ASN A 196 25.14 -14.84 -17.85
C ASN A 196 24.83 -14.29 -16.45
N ALA A 197 23.65 -13.70 -16.30
CA ALA A 197 23.12 -13.23 -15.02
C ALA A 197 22.87 -14.43 -14.10
N LYS A 198 23.86 -14.74 -13.27
CA LYS A 198 23.78 -15.79 -12.25
C LYS A 198 22.80 -15.39 -11.15
N ASP A 199 21.72 -16.16 -11.08
CA ASP A 199 20.95 -16.52 -9.88
C ASP A 199 20.60 -15.38 -8.92
N SER A 200 19.74 -14.47 -9.39
CA SER A 200 18.89 -13.74 -8.46
C SER A 200 17.91 -14.72 -7.81
N ILE A 201 17.85 -14.73 -6.48
CA ILE A 201 16.78 -15.38 -5.69
C ILE A 201 15.46 -15.30 -6.45
N ASN A 202 14.75 -16.43 -6.56
CA ASN A 202 13.43 -16.53 -7.19
C ASN A 202 12.43 -15.63 -6.45
N LEU A 203 12.49 -14.33 -6.71
CA LEU A 203 11.58 -13.30 -6.22
C LEU A 203 10.11 -13.75 -6.35
N PRO A 204 9.69 -14.40 -7.45
CA PRO A 204 8.33 -14.92 -7.53
C PRO A 204 7.99 -15.90 -6.40
N LEU A 205 8.91 -16.78 -6.01
CA LEU A 205 8.66 -17.78 -4.97
C LEU A 205 8.54 -17.14 -3.59
N LEU A 206 9.47 -16.25 -3.20
CA LEU A 206 9.41 -15.56 -1.91
C LEU A 206 8.11 -14.76 -1.80
N LEU A 207 7.77 -14.01 -2.84
CA LEU A 207 6.53 -13.23 -2.87
C LEU A 207 5.29 -14.11 -2.74
N VAL A 208 5.23 -15.22 -3.49
CA VAL A 208 4.13 -16.19 -3.41
C VAL A 208 3.97 -16.75 -2.00
N VAL A 209 5.07 -17.17 -1.35
CA VAL A 209 5.03 -17.71 0.02
C VAL A 209 4.53 -16.65 1.00
N CYS A 210 5.06 -15.43 0.93
CA CYS A 210 4.66 -14.34 1.80
C CYS A 210 3.17 -13.98 1.64
N VAL A 211 2.69 -13.94 0.40
CA VAL A 211 1.30 -13.62 0.08
C VAL A 211 0.35 -14.73 0.53
N ILE A 212 0.68 -16.01 0.30
CA ILE A 212 -0.14 -17.13 0.76
C ILE A 212 -0.22 -17.11 2.29
N GLY A 213 0.90 -16.90 2.98
CA GLY A 213 0.94 -16.77 4.44
C GLY A 213 0.07 -15.60 4.93
N GLY A 214 0.22 -14.42 4.32
CA GLY A 214 -0.57 -13.23 4.66
C GLY A 214 -2.06 -13.40 4.38
N PHE A 215 -2.42 -14.07 3.29
CA PHE A 215 -3.81 -14.39 2.94
C PHE A 215 -4.42 -15.33 3.99
N ALA A 216 -3.74 -16.43 4.30
CA ALA A 216 -4.21 -17.40 5.30
C ALA A 216 -4.36 -16.75 6.68
N ALA A 217 -3.39 -15.93 7.08
CA ALA A 217 -3.45 -15.18 8.33
C ALA A 217 -4.62 -14.18 8.36
N THR A 218 -4.88 -13.47 7.26
CA THR A 218 -6.02 -12.55 7.15
C THR A 218 -7.35 -13.30 7.31
N VAL A 219 -7.51 -14.44 6.64
CA VAL A 219 -8.73 -15.27 6.74
C VAL A 219 -8.94 -15.83 8.16
N LYS A 220 -7.85 -16.20 8.84
CA LYS A 220 -7.88 -16.83 10.17
C LYS A 220 -8.11 -15.84 11.31
N MET A 221 -7.62 -14.61 11.16
CA MET A 221 -7.65 -13.55 12.17
C MET A 221 -9.01 -13.35 12.88
N PRO A 222 -10.17 -13.24 12.19
CA PRO A 222 -11.45 -13.04 12.86
C PRO A 222 -11.87 -14.27 13.67
N LEU A 223 -11.51 -15.48 13.22
CA LEU A 223 -11.81 -16.73 13.94
C LEU A 223 -11.01 -16.80 15.25
N SER A 224 -9.74 -16.41 15.21
CA SER A 224 -8.89 -16.37 16.41
C SER A 224 -9.42 -15.40 17.46
N LEU A 225 -9.98 -14.25 17.03
CA LEU A 225 -10.63 -13.30 17.93
C LEU A 225 -11.93 -13.83 18.54
N GLN A 226 -12.79 -14.48 17.74
CA GLN A 226 -14.05 -15.05 18.22
C GLN A 226 -13.85 -16.15 19.27
N VAL A 227 -12.78 -16.95 19.14
CA VAL A 227 -12.42 -18.00 20.10
C VAL A 227 -11.66 -17.43 21.31
N GLY A 228 -11.29 -16.14 21.29
CA GLY A 228 -10.47 -15.52 22.34
C GLY A 228 -9.02 -16.01 22.37
N ASN A 229 -8.53 -16.63 21.28
CA ASN A 229 -7.17 -17.13 21.20
C ASN A 229 -6.19 -16.01 20.81
N LYS A 230 -5.79 -15.24 21.82
CA LYS A 230 -4.90 -14.08 21.67
C LYS A 230 -3.53 -14.42 21.06
N LEU A 231 -2.94 -15.57 21.41
CA LEU A 231 -1.65 -15.99 20.85
C LEU A 231 -1.75 -16.19 19.34
N GLU A 232 -2.79 -16.89 18.90
CA GLU A 232 -3.03 -17.16 17.48
C GLU A 232 -3.34 -15.88 16.71
N PHE A 233 -4.12 -14.96 17.29
CA PHE A 233 -4.36 -13.65 16.73
C PHE A 233 -3.04 -12.87 16.52
N ASN A 234 -2.17 -12.83 17.53
CA ASN A 234 -0.86 -12.17 17.44
C ASN A 234 0.05 -12.81 16.40
N ILE A 235 0.02 -14.14 16.24
CA ILE A 235 0.75 -14.84 15.19
C ILE A 235 0.21 -14.43 13.81
N CYS A 236 -1.11 -14.39 13.62
CA CYS A 236 -1.71 -13.94 12.36
C CYS A 236 -1.30 -12.49 12.06
N LEU A 237 -1.33 -11.61 13.06
CA LEU A 237 -0.93 -10.22 12.93
C LEU A 237 0.56 -10.09 12.54
N LEU A 238 1.43 -10.85 13.21
CA LEU A 238 2.86 -10.91 12.89
C LEU A 238 3.12 -11.44 11.48
N ILE A 239 2.35 -12.44 11.02
CA ILE A 239 2.46 -12.95 9.65
C ILE A 239 2.11 -11.84 8.65
N VAL A 240 0.99 -11.14 8.85
CA VAL A 240 0.57 -10.06 7.94
C VAL A 240 1.59 -8.92 7.92
N HIS A 241 2.11 -8.48 9.07
CA HIS A 241 3.01 -7.32 9.11
C HIS A 241 4.48 -7.69 8.84
N GLY A 242 4.95 -8.79 9.42
CA GLY A 242 6.34 -9.23 9.38
C GLY A 242 6.70 -10.01 8.12
N ILE A 243 5.88 -10.97 7.70
CA ILE A 243 6.21 -11.80 6.52
C ILE A 243 6.05 -10.98 5.23
N LEU A 244 5.06 -10.09 5.14
CA LEU A 244 4.91 -9.19 3.97
C LEU A 244 6.02 -8.15 3.89
N PHE A 245 6.75 -7.88 4.98
CA PHE A 245 7.92 -7.00 4.93
C PHE A 245 9.12 -7.63 4.22
N ALA A 246 9.24 -8.97 4.25
CA ALA A 246 10.40 -9.70 3.75
C ALA A 246 10.72 -9.40 2.26
N PRO A 247 9.76 -9.43 1.31
CA PRO A 247 10.05 -9.09 -0.09
C PRO A 247 10.62 -7.68 -0.27
N ALA A 248 10.17 -6.69 0.53
CA ALA A 248 10.65 -5.33 0.43
C ALA A 248 12.10 -5.15 0.92
N VAL A 249 12.54 -6.01 1.84
CA VAL A 249 13.93 -6.02 2.35
C VAL A 249 14.85 -6.84 1.44
N PHE A 250 14.48 -8.09 1.18
CA PHE A 250 15.37 -9.03 0.49
C PHE A 250 15.41 -8.84 -1.03
N CYS A 251 14.45 -8.10 -1.59
CA CYS A 251 14.40 -7.85 -3.03
C CYS A 251 14.71 -6.40 -3.39
N ALA A 252 15.15 -5.59 -2.43
CA ALA A 252 15.66 -4.26 -2.71
C ALA A 252 16.90 -4.38 -3.63
N PRO A 253 16.95 -3.63 -4.75
CA PRO A 253 18.12 -3.66 -5.64
C PRO A 253 19.37 -3.26 -4.85
N THR A 254 20.36 -4.16 -4.80
CA THR A 254 21.65 -3.87 -4.16
C THR A 254 22.31 -2.69 -4.88
N PHE A 255 22.92 -1.80 -4.10
CA PHE A 255 23.48 -0.51 -4.56
C PHE A 255 24.41 -0.67 -5.78
N GLN A 256 25.14 -1.78 -5.84
CA GLN A 256 26.14 -2.10 -6.85
C GLN A 256 25.53 -2.47 -8.22
N SER A 257 24.43 -3.23 -8.23
CA SER A 257 23.75 -3.65 -9.47
C SER A 257 23.11 -2.50 -10.26
N ALA A 258 22.78 -1.39 -9.58
CA ALA A 258 22.14 -0.22 -10.19
C ALA A 258 23.14 0.71 -10.90
N LEU A 259 24.41 0.69 -10.50
CA LEU A 259 25.49 1.51 -11.04
C LEU A 259 26.20 0.85 -12.22
N GLU A 260 26.38 -0.48 -12.19
CA GLU A 260 27.28 -1.18 -13.13
C GLU A 260 26.61 -1.65 -14.43
N ASN A 261 25.28 -1.79 -14.49
CA ASN A 261 24.58 -2.28 -15.68
C ASN A 261 23.71 -1.20 -16.34
N ASN A 262 24.35 -0.47 -17.26
CA ASN A 262 23.86 0.11 -18.52
C ASN A 262 22.41 0.62 -18.60
N SER A 263 22.31 1.88 -19.04
CA SER A 263 21.15 2.66 -19.48
C SER A 263 20.18 1.98 -20.46
N ALA A 264 20.53 0.82 -21.04
CA ALA A 264 19.78 0.17 -22.11
C ALA A 264 18.59 -0.73 -21.67
N SER A 265 18.42 -1.00 -20.36
CA SER A 265 17.35 -1.90 -19.86
C SER A 265 16.34 -1.24 -18.91
N TYR A 266 16.41 0.08 -18.70
CA TYR A 266 15.39 0.77 -17.92
C TYR A 266 14.04 0.72 -18.63
N GLY A 267 13.01 0.26 -17.91
CA GLY A 267 11.63 0.27 -18.41
C GLY A 267 11.22 -0.93 -19.26
N ARG A 268 12.07 -1.96 -19.44
CA ARG A 268 11.56 -3.24 -19.97
C ARG A 268 10.55 -3.81 -18.96
N PRO A 269 9.34 -4.20 -19.40
CA PRO A 269 8.41 -4.88 -18.52
C PRO A 269 9.12 -6.11 -17.93
N LEU A 270 9.03 -6.28 -16.61
CA LEU A 270 9.41 -7.57 -16.01
C LEU A 270 8.59 -8.68 -16.69
N SER A 271 9.08 -9.92 -16.61
CA SER A 271 8.42 -11.07 -17.25
C SER A 271 6.90 -11.04 -17.04
N SER A 272 6.15 -11.27 -18.11
CA SER A 272 4.67 -11.31 -18.12
C SER A 272 4.11 -12.17 -16.99
N GLY A 273 4.84 -13.20 -16.56
CA GLY A 273 4.51 -14.05 -15.42
C GLY A 273 4.26 -13.30 -14.11
N LEU A 274 5.10 -12.32 -13.72
CA LEU A 274 4.92 -11.63 -12.43
C LEU A 274 3.74 -10.64 -12.46
N LEU A 275 3.50 -10.01 -13.61
CA LEU A 275 2.32 -9.16 -13.80
C LEU A 275 1.04 -10.00 -13.78
N ASN A 276 1.03 -11.16 -14.45
CA ASN A 276 -0.09 -12.11 -14.41
C ASN A 276 -0.34 -12.65 -13.00
N TYR A 277 0.73 -12.92 -12.25
CA TYR A 277 0.61 -13.26 -10.83
C TYR A 277 -0.09 -12.16 -10.03
N LEU A 278 0.28 -10.89 -10.18
CA LEU A 278 -0.38 -9.78 -9.47
C LEU A 278 -1.86 -9.65 -9.82
N LYS A 279 -2.24 -9.90 -11.08
CA LYS A 279 -3.65 -9.91 -11.51
C LYS A 279 -4.44 -11.04 -10.86
N ILE A 280 -3.90 -12.26 -10.89
CA ILE A 280 -4.52 -13.43 -10.26
C ILE A 280 -4.67 -13.19 -8.76
N LEU A 281 -3.62 -12.66 -8.12
CA LEU A 281 -3.66 -12.30 -6.70
C LEU A 281 -4.74 -11.25 -6.42
N SER A 282 -4.81 -10.19 -7.22
CA SER A 282 -5.84 -9.16 -7.06
C SER A 282 -7.24 -9.74 -7.21
N LEU A 283 -7.49 -10.56 -8.24
CA LEU A 283 -8.77 -11.24 -8.41
C LEU A 283 -9.14 -12.10 -7.20
N PHE A 284 -8.18 -12.88 -6.68
CA PHE A 284 -8.39 -13.76 -5.54
C PHE A 284 -8.68 -12.99 -4.24
N CYS A 285 -7.91 -11.94 -3.97
CA CYS A 285 -8.13 -11.04 -2.83
C CYS A 285 -9.49 -10.31 -2.94
N CYS A 286 -9.88 -9.87 -4.14
CA CYS A 286 -11.20 -9.30 -4.38
C CYS A 286 -12.31 -10.30 -4.10
N LEU A 287 -12.20 -11.52 -4.64
CA LEU A 287 -13.18 -12.58 -4.42
C LEU A 287 -13.32 -12.90 -2.93
N ALA A 288 -12.20 -13.05 -2.21
CA ALA A 288 -12.20 -13.30 -0.77
C ALA A 288 -12.89 -12.17 0.01
N TYR A 289 -12.59 -10.91 -0.32
CA TYR A 289 -13.28 -9.76 0.25
C TYR A 289 -14.79 -9.79 -0.02
N TYR A 290 -15.21 -10.05 -1.26
CA TYR A 290 -16.63 -10.11 -1.61
C TYR A 290 -17.36 -11.28 -0.94
N VAL A 291 -16.67 -12.39 -0.65
CA VAL A 291 -17.25 -13.47 0.17
C VAL A 291 -17.61 -12.96 1.57
N TYR A 292 -16.77 -12.14 2.22
CA TYR A 292 -17.12 -11.52 3.50
C TYR A 292 -18.28 -10.52 3.35
N VAL A 293 -18.25 -9.66 2.33
CA VAL A 293 -19.34 -8.70 2.05
C VAL A 293 -20.67 -9.44 1.84
N PHE A 294 -20.67 -10.49 1.02
CA PHE A 294 -21.85 -11.30 0.75
C PHE A 294 -22.32 -12.04 1.99
N SER A 295 -21.40 -12.60 2.79
CA SER A 295 -21.74 -13.29 4.04
C SER A 295 -22.40 -12.34 5.04
N PHE A 296 -21.92 -11.09 5.11
CA PHE A 296 -22.56 -10.03 5.89
C PHE A 296 -23.97 -9.77 5.38
N TYR A 297 -24.16 -9.44 4.10
CA TYR A 297 -25.47 -9.12 3.54
C TYR A 297 -26.47 -10.28 3.64
N LYS A 298 -26.03 -11.53 3.46
CA LYS A 298 -26.88 -12.73 3.60
C LYS A 298 -27.54 -12.84 4.98
N LYS A 299 -26.92 -12.30 6.02
CA LYS A 299 -27.48 -12.30 7.39
C LYS A 299 -28.64 -11.32 7.55
N TYR A 300 -28.65 -10.24 6.77
CA TYR A 300 -29.63 -9.16 6.89
C TYR A 300 -30.70 -9.18 5.79
N ILE A 301 -30.39 -9.77 4.64
CA ILE A 301 -31.31 -9.82 3.50
C ILE A 301 -31.96 -11.20 3.46
N ASN A 302 -33.25 -11.25 3.80
CA ASN A 302 -34.04 -12.43 3.49
C ASN A 302 -34.33 -12.45 1.98
N LEU A 303 -33.61 -13.29 1.24
CA LEU A 303 -33.71 -13.37 -0.23
C LEU A 303 -35.08 -13.86 -0.72
N GLU A 304 -35.93 -14.36 0.17
CA GLU A 304 -37.26 -14.88 -0.15
C GLU A 304 -38.35 -13.79 -0.20
N ASP A 305 -38.10 -12.59 0.33
CA ASP A 305 -39.11 -11.53 0.43
C ASP A 305 -38.93 -10.41 -0.62
N LEU A 306 -40.06 -9.92 -1.17
CA LEU A 306 -40.11 -8.75 -2.06
C LEU A 306 -39.63 -7.44 -1.38
N SER A 307 -39.45 -7.44 -0.05
CA SER A 307 -38.86 -6.34 0.74
C SER A 307 -37.33 -6.25 0.63
N ALA A 308 -36.68 -7.18 -0.08
CA ALA A 308 -35.22 -7.28 -0.18
C ALA A 308 -34.53 -5.95 -0.55
N GLY A 309 -35.18 -5.05 -1.30
CA GLY A 309 -34.65 -3.73 -1.60
C GLY A 309 -34.54 -2.80 -0.38
N PHE A 310 -35.55 -2.82 0.50
CA PHE A 310 -35.53 -2.03 1.75
C PHE A 310 -34.56 -2.63 2.77
N ASP A 311 -34.50 -3.96 2.84
CA ASP A 311 -33.58 -4.68 3.72
C ASP A 311 -32.12 -4.47 3.29
N PHE A 312 -31.84 -4.46 1.98
CA PHE A 312 -30.52 -4.09 1.45
C PHE A 312 -30.13 -2.67 1.86
N PHE A 313 -31.02 -1.69 1.69
CA PHE A 313 -30.72 -0.29 2.05
C PHE A 313 -30.42 -0.14 3.55
N ASN A 314 -31.22 -0.79 4.41
CA ASN A 314 -30.98 -0.79 5.85
C ASN A 314 -29.66 -1.48 6.20
N ALA A 315 -29.36 -2.64 5.61
CA ALA A 315 -28.09 -3.34 5.83
C ALA A 315 -26.88 -2.51 5.37
N THR A 316 -26.97 -1.80 4.24
CA THR A 316 -25.93 -0.88 3.77
C THR A 316 -25.78 0.31 4.71
N ARG A 317 -26.89 0.90 5.16
CA ARG A 317 -26.86 1.99 6.13
C ARG A 317 -26.21 1.54 7.44
N ASP A 318 -26.54 0.34 7.93
CA ASP A 318 -25.99 -0.20 9.17
C ASP A 318 -24.49 -0.52 8.99
N LEU A 319 -24.08 -1.09 7.85
CA LEU A 319 -22.67 -1.30 7.49
C LEU A 319 -21.87 0.01 7.43
N ILE A 320 -22.48 1.08 6.92
CA ILE A 320 -21.89 2.43 6.92
C ILE A 320 -21.86 2.99 8.34
N GLY A 321 -22.90 2.74 9.14
CA GLY A 321 -22.97 3.10 10.55
C GLY A 321 -21.80 2.53 11.34
N GLU A 322 -21.41 1.28 11.07
CA GLU A 322 -20.24 0.63 11.70
C GLU A 322 -18.95 1.44 11.52
N ILE A 323 -18.78 2.18 10.41
CA ILE A 323 -17.61 3.03 10.17
C ILE A 323 -17.43 4.05 11.30
N SER A 324 -18.53 4.62 11.77
CA SER A 324 -18.52 5.74 12.72
C SER A 324 -18.47 5.33 14.19
N LEU A 325 -18.50 4.02 14.49
CA LEU A 325 -18.66 3.52 15.86
C LEU A 325 -17.44 3.77 16.75
N ASN A 326 -16.24 3.70 16.19
CA ASN A 326 -15.01 3.88 16.97
C ASN A 326 -13.89 4.51 16.15
N SER A 327 -12.97 5.15 16.84
CA SER A 327 -11.86 5.90 16.25
C SER A 327 -10.98 5.02 15.35
N CYS A 328 -10.69 3.78 15.75
CA CYS A 328 -9.90 2.84 14.95
C CYS A 328 -10.59 2.49 13.61
N GLN A 329 -11.90 2.26 13.64
CA GLN A 329 -12.66 1.90 12.45
C GLN A 329 -12.71 3.07 11.45
N ILE A 330 -12.91 4.30 11.94
CA ILE A 330 -12.86 5.50 11.09
C ILE A 330 -11.48 5.61 10.43
N SER A 331 -10.42 5.37 11.18
CA SER A 331 -9.03 5.40 10.67
C SER A 331 -8.81 4.38 9.56
N ILE A 332 -9.18 3.11 9.77
CA ILE A 332 -9.02 2.04 8.77
C ILE A 332 -9.84 2.32 7.52
N THR A 333 -11.07 2.78 7.68
CA THR A 333 -11.93 3.11 6.55
C THR A 333 -11.39 4.30 5.77
N ALA A 334 -10.82 5.31 6.42
CA ALA A 334 -10.15 6.40 5.74
C ALA A 334 -8.91 5.95 4.99
N ASP A 335 -8.11 5.03 5.54
CA ASP A 335 -7.00 4.40 4.84
C ASP A 335 -7.49 3.65 3.60
N LEU A 336 -8.60 2.91 3.70
CA LEU A 336 -9.24 2.21 2.58
C LEU A 336 -9.64 3.19 1.46
N PHE A 337 -10.35 4.27 1.80
CA PHE A 337 -10.79 5.26 0.81
C PHE A 337 -9.62 6.03 0.20
N SER A 338 -8.65 6.42 1.01
CA SER A 338 -7.47 7.12 0.54
C SER A 338 -6.66 6.22 -0.41
N THR A 339 -6.40 4.97 -0.06
CA THR A 339 -5.65 4.07 -0.95
C THR A 339 -6.39 3.80 -2.27
N THR A 340 -7.72 3.71 -2.25
CA THR A 340 -8.53 3.69 -3.46
C THR A 340 -8.32 4.95 -4.28
N LEU A 341 -8.50 6.14 -3.69
CA LEU A 341 -8.33 7.43 -4.38
C LEU A 341 -6.91 7.59 -4.96
N ALA A 342 -5.88 7.13 -4.24
CA ALA A 342 -4.50 7.19 -4.71
C ALA A 342 -4.31 6.34 -5.97
N THR A 343 -4.88 5.14 -5.97
CA THR A 343 -4.90 4.24 -7.13
C THR A 343 -5.68 4.86 -8.27
N MET A 344 -6.74 5.61 -7.96
CA MET A 344 -7.52 6.32 -8.97
C MET A 344 -6.74 7.45 -9.64
N VAL A 345 -6.01 8.25 -8.86
CA VAL A 345 -5.12 9.29 -9.40
C VAL A 345 -4.06 8.66 -10.30
N LEU A 346 -3.50 7.50 -9.92
CA LEU A 346 -2.54 6.78 -10.75
C LEU A 346 -3.13 6.32 -12.08
N ILE A 347 -4.29 5.64 -12.07
CA ILE A 347 -4.95 5.19 -13.30
C ILE A 347 -5.32 6.36 -14.21
N THR A 348 -5.97 7.39 -13.65
CA THR A 348 -6.40 8.56 -14.43
C THR A 348 -5.21 9.30 -15.05
N SER A 349 -4.05 9.32 -14.37
CA SER A 349 -2.81 9.86 -14.94
C SER A 349 -2.22 9.03 -16.08
N GLU A 350 -2.54 7.74 -16.15
CA GLU A 350 -2.04 6.80 -17.16
C GLU A 350 -3.04 6.58 -18.32
N THR A 351 -4.26 7.11 -18.22
CA THR A 351 -5.37 6.83 -19.17
C THR A 351 -5.91 8.09 -19.83
N ASP A 352 -5.79 8.19 -21.15
CA ASP A 352 -6.38 9.30 -21.92
C ASP A 352 -7.87 9.10 -22.23
N SER A 353 -8.41 7.91 -21.98
CA SER A 353 -9.79 7.57 -22.32
C SER A 353 -10.76 7.92 -21.19
N LEU A 354 -11.58 8.94 -21.40
CA LEU A 354 -12.69 9.32 -20.52
C LEU A 354 -13.61 8.13 -20.16
N ARG A 355 -13.83 7.21 -21.12
CA ARG A 355 -14.61 5.98 -20.89
C ARG A 355 -13.96 5.07 -19.85
N ASN A 356 -12.63 4.91 -19.89
CA ASN A 356 -11.90 4.13 -18.91
C ASN A 356 -11.92 4.82 -17.55
N GLN A 357 -11.84 6.14 -17.52
CA GLN A 357 -11.97 6.94 -16.30
C GLN A 357 -13.36 6.78 -15.65
N ILE A 358 -14.45 6.83 -16.44
CA ILE A 358 -15.83 6.69 -15.94
C ILE A 358 -16.12 5.28 -15.41
N LEU A 359 -15.80 4.23 -16.19
CA LEU A 359 -15.99 2.83 -15.77
C LEU A 359 -15.22 2.52 -14.49
N PHE A 360 -14.04 3.14 -14.36
CA PHE A 360 -13.18 2.97 -13.21
C PHE A 360 -13.61 3.79 -11.99
N ILE A 361 -14.12 5.03 -12.18
CA ILE A 361 -14.74 5.83 -11.11
C ILE A 361 -15.94 5.07 -10.53
N PHE A 362 -16.81 4.50 -11.38
CA PHE A 362 -17.92 3.67 -10.92
C PHE A 362 -17.46 2.39 -10.21
N GLY A 363 -16.42 1.73 -10.74
CA GLY A 363 -15.78 0.60 -10.07
C GLY A 363 -15.26 0.95 -8.68
N CYS A 364 -14.62 2.11 -8.50
CA CYS A 364 -14.01 2.50 -7.22
C CYS A 364 -14.99 3.09 -6.20
N ILE A 365 -16.08 3.70 -6.65
CA ILE A 365 -17.17 4.16 -5.75
C ILE A 365 -17.89 2.97 -5.11
N LEU A 366 -17.90 1.80 -5.78
CA LEU A 366 -18.57 0.59 -5.33
C LEU A 366 -17.62 -0.48 -4.75
N CYS A 367 -16.30 -0.33 -4.88
CA CYS A 367 -15.36 -1.43 -4.62
C CYS A 367 -14.13 -1.05 -3.78
N SER A 368 -13.58 -2.07 -3.12
CA SER A 368 -12.34 -2.02 -2.34
C SER A 368 -11.13 -1.62 -3.20
N PRO A 369 -10.06 -1.06 -2.60
CA PRO A 369 -8.83 -0.71 -3.30
C PRO A 369 -8.18 -1.93 -4.00
N ALA A 370 -8.49 -3.16 -3.57
CA ALA A 370 -8.09 -4.38 -4.26
C ALA A 370 -8.60 -4.44 -5.71
N VAL A 371 -9.87 -4.06 -5.93
CA VAL A 371 -10.49 -4.03 -7.26
C VAL A 371 -9.87 -2.92 -8.09
N ALA A 372 -9.67 -1.73 -7.49
CA ALA A 372 -9.03 -0.61 -8.17
C ALA A 372 -7.63 -0.98 -8.69
N THR A 373 -6.82 -1.64 -7.85
CA THR A 373 -5.49 -2.13 -8.25
C THR A 373 -5.57 -3.24 -9.30
N GLY A 374 -6.56 -4.14 -9.22
CA GLY A 374 -6.74 -5.20 -10.22
C GLY A 374 -7.02 -4.63 -11.61
N ILE A 375 -7.96 -3.69 -11.68
CA ILE A 375 -8.30 -2.98 -12.93
C ILE A 375 -7.08 -2.22 -13.46
N TYR A 376 -6.32 -1.55 -12.58
CA TYR A 376 -5.07 -0.89 -12.96
C TYR A 376 -4.09 -1.85 -13.65
N LEU A 377 -3.84 -3.01 -13.03
CA LEU A 377 -2.89 -4.00 -13.53
C LEU A 377 -3.32 -4.60 -14.87
N ILE A 378 -4.62 -4.80 -15.08
CA ILE A 378 -5.17 -5.23 -16.37
C ILE A 378 -4.96 -4.14 -17.42
N HIS A 379 -5.36 -2.89 -17.10
CA HIS A 379 -5.25 -1.77 -18.02
C HIS A 379 -3.82 -1.52 -18.49
N ARG A 380 -2.86 -1.59 -17.57
CA ARG A 380 -1.45 -1.30 -17.85
C ARG A 380 -0.76 -2.31 -18.75
N GLU A 381 -1.26 -3.55 -18.83
CA GLU A 381 -0.77 -4.51 -19.82
C GLU A 381 -1.26 -4.17 -21.23
N THR A 382 -2.52 -3.73 -21.35
CA THR A 382 -3.13 -3.39 -22.63
C THR A 382 -2.47 -2.18 -23.29
N PHE A 383 -1.90 -1.26 -22.49
CA PHE A 383 -1.26 -0.02 -22.97
C PHE A 383 0.18 0.11 -22.44
N PRO A 384 1.16 -0.56 -23.09
CA PRO A 384 2.55 -0.52 -22.63
C PRO A 384 3.13 0.89 -22.63
N ALA A 385 4.01 1.16 -21.65
CA ALA A 385 4.62 2.48 -21.42
C ALA A 385 5.32 3.10 -22.64
N ILE A 386 5.73 2.28 -23.63
CA ILE A 386 6.37 2.74 -24.86
C ILE A 386 5.38 3.49 -25.76
N GLU A 387 4.13 3.04 -25.85
CA GLU A 387 3.09 3.78 -26.60
C GLU A 387 2.70 5.09 -25.89
N ARG A 388 2.81 5.12 -24.56
CA ARG A 388 2.56 6.32 -23.74
C ARG A 388 3.63 7.41 -23.92
N ALA A 389 4.86 7.04 -24.24
CA ALA A 389 5.93 8.00 -24.55
C ALA A 389 5.67 8.76 -25.86
N TYR A 390 4.92 8.18 -26.81
CA TYR A 390 4.55 8.84 -28.07
C TYR A 390 3.41 9.86 -27.94
N LEU A 391 2.72 9.89 -26.79
CA LEU A 391 1.70 10.89 -26.47
C LEU A 391 2.29 12.15 -25.84
N ILE A 392 3.59 12.17 -25.53
CA ILE A 392 4.30 13.42 -25.30
C ILE A 392 4.24 14.16 -26.64
N PRO A 393 3.54 15.32 -26.73
CA PRO A 393 3.53 16.10 -27.96
C PRO A 393 4.99 16.29 -28.32
N ALA A 394 5.41 15.69 -29.45
CA ALA A 394 6.77 15.81 -29.95
C ALA A 394 7.14 17.26 -29.73
N VAL A 395 8.14 17.50 -28.87
CA VAL A 395 8.62 18.85 -28.57
C VAL A 395 8.96 19.42 -29.93
N LYS A 396 8.01 20.15 -30.52
CA LYS A 396 8.18 20.79 -31.80
C LYS A 396 9.28 21.77 -31.48
N LYS A 397 10.50 21.44 -31.89
CA LYS A 397 11.58 22.41 -31.96
C LYS A 397 10.98 23.55 -32.79
N GLN A 398 10.53 24.59 -32.10
CA GLN A 398 10.34 25.88 -32.74
C GLN A 398 11.75 26.28 -33.12
N ASN A 399 12.06 26.05 -34.40
CA ASN A 399 13.29 26.51 -35.02
C ASN A 399 13.34 28.03 -35.01
#